data_AF-A0A8J7MXJ8-F1
#
_entry.id   AF-A0A8J7MXJ8-F1
#
_cell.length_a   1.000
_cell.length_b   1.000
_cell.length_c   1.000
_cell.angle_alpha   90.00
_cell.angle_beta   90.00
_cell.angle_gamma   90.00
#
_symmetry.space_group_name_H-M   'P 1'
#
loop_
_entity.id
_entity.type
_entity.pdbx_description
1 polymer ?
#
loop_
_entity_poly.entity_id
_entity_poly.type
_entity_poly.pdbx_seq_one_letter_code
_entity_poly.pdbx_strand_id
1 'polypeptide(L)'
;MVKITKEAALHYHEMGKPGKIEIVPTKPYRTQTDLSLAYSPGVAEPCLEIQKNPHDAYRYTNKGNLVAVISNGTAVLGLGDIGAMSGKPVMEGKSLLFKIYAGVDAFDIEVNEKDPEKFIAAVKAIAPTFGGINLEDIKAPECFEIEQRLKAELDIPVMHDDQHGTAIISAAGLINALIVAGKKIEDVKIVVNGAGAAAISCTRLYCAFGAKKENVVMLDSKGVITADRDNLNAQKREFATTRTDVHTLAEAVNGADVFVGLSKGNVLTQDMVRSMASNPIIFALANPVPEISYEDATAARPDVLMSTGRTDYPNQINNVIGFPYIFRGALDTAASAINEEMKMAAARAIADLARRPVPDIVNRAYHVRNFTFGPDYFIPKPVDPRLITEVSMAVAKAAMDSGVARTPIKDWKAYRQHLRELMGQESKFTQNLYDTARSNPKRVVFAEGTHPTMLEAAVRAKEEGICFPILLGNDVQ
;
A
#
# COMPACT_ATOMS: atom_id res chain seq x y z
N MET A 1 9.77 13.09 -17.83
CA MET A 1 9.59 11.63 -17.84
C MET A 1 9.56 11.12 -19.27
N VAL A 2 10.12 9.95 -19.55
CA VAL A 2 10.07 9.33 -20.89
C VAL A 2 8.64 8.85 -21.13
N LYS A 3 8.04 9.17 -22.28
CA LYS A 3 6.71 8.70 -22.66
C LYS A 3 6.76 7.18 -22.89
N ILE A 4 5.98 6.41 -22.14
CA ILE A 4 5.87 4.96 -22.32
C ILE A 4 5.01 4.67 -23.55
N THR A 5 5.59 4.03 -24.57
CA THR A 5 4.87 3.60 -25.78
C THR A 5 4.40 2.16 -25.68
N LYS A 6 3.45 1.77 -26.54
CA LYS A 6 2.97 0.39 -26.63
C LYS A 6 4.12 -0.57 -26.96
N GLU A 7 4.98 -0.17 -27.90
CA GLU A 7 6.11 -0.96 -28.37
C GLU A 7 7.12 -1.18 -27.24
N ALA A 8 7.42 -0.14 -26.46
CA ALA A 8 8.30 -0.25 -25.30
C ALA A 8 7.73 -1.17 -24.22
N ALA A 9 6.43 -1.07 -23.94
CA ALA A 9 5.76 -1.92 -22.97
C ALA A 9 5.75 -3.40 -23.40
N LEU A 10 5.45 -3.70 -24.67
CA LEU A 10 5.48 -5.07 -25.20
C LEU A 10 6.90 -5.64 -25.22
N HIS A 11 7.87 -4.85 -25.70
CA HIS A 11 9.27 -5.27 -25.74
C HIS A 11 9.81 -5.57 -24.34
N TYR A 12 9.46 -4.77 -23.33
CA TYR A 12 9.84 -5.01 -21.93
C TYR A 12 9.39 -6.39 -21.42
N HIS A 13 8.24 -6.90 -21.86
CA HIS A 13 7.72 -8.22 -21.44
C HIS A 13 8.29 -9.40 -22.25
N GLU A 14 8.89 -9.14 -23.42
CA GLU A 14 9.43 -10.16 -24.32
C GLU A 14 10.96 -10.29 -24.21
N MET A 15 11.65 -9.17 -23.95
CA MET A 15 13.10 -9.09 -24.09
C MET A 15 13.87 -10.01 -23.12
N GLY A 16 14.86 -10.74 -23.64
CA GLY A 16 15.68 -11.67 -22.86
C GLY A 16 14.91 -12.95 -22.50
N LYS A 17 14.19 -12.93 -21.39
CA LYS A 17 13.34 -14.03 -20.92
C LYS A 17 11.91 -13.49 -20.74
N PRO A 18 10.90 -14.08 -21.40
CA PRO A 18 9.53 -13.59 -21.30
C PRO A 18 8.99 -13.58 -19.87
N GLY A 19 8.15 -12.58 -19.57
CA GLY A 19 7.56 -12.38 -18.24
C GLY A 19 8.45 -11.56 -17.30
N LYS A 20 8.00 -11.38 -16.06
CA LYS A 20 8.70 -10.50 -15.08
C LYS A 20 9.31 -11.22 -13.87
N ILE A 21 9.02 -12.50 -13.69
CA ILE A 21 9.44 -13.27 -12.53
C ILE A 21 9.96 -14.65 -12.92
N GLU A 22 10.78 -15.24 -12.05
CA GLU A 22 11.25 -16.61 -12.18
C GLU A 22 11.42 -17.27 -10.80
N ILE A 23 11.44 -18.61 -10.77
CA ILE A 23 11.71 -19.38 -9.55
C ILE A 23 13.19 -19.75 -9.53
N VAL A 24 13.86 -19.44 -8.43
CA VAL A 24 15.28 -19.76 -8.20
C VAL A 24 15.46 -20.60 -6.92
N PRO A 25 16.27 -21.67 -6.93
CA PRO A 25 16.57 -22.44 -5.72
C PRO A 25 17.33 -21.61 -4.68
N THR A 26 17.01 -21.80 -3.39
CA THR A 26 17.63 -21.07 -2.27
C THR A 26 18.64 -21.89 -1.48
N LYS A 27 18.74 -23.20 -1.73
CA LYS A 27 19.66 -24.13 -1.07
C LYS A 27 20.72 -24.64 -2.05
N PRO A 28 21.88 -25.13 -1.58
CA PRO A 28 22.84 -25.84 -2.44
C PRO A 28 22.17 -26.99 -3.21
N TYR A 29 22.60 -27.24 -4.45
CA TYR A 29 22.02 -28.27 -5.35
C TYR A 29 23.05 -28.90 -6.29
N ARG A 30 24.36 -28.78 -5.99
CA ARG A 30 25.43 -29.14 -6.93
C ARG A 30 26.08 -30.50 -6.66
N THR A 31 25.92 -31.05 -5.45
CA THR A 31 26.52 -32.32 -5.05
C THR A 31 25.48 -33.42 -4.85
N GLN A 32 25.92 -34.68 -4.82
CA GLN A 32 25.04 -35.81 -4.46
C GLN A 32 24.42 -35.61 -3.07
N THR A 33 25.21 -35.11 -2.11
CA THR A 33 24.73 -34.78 -0.77
C THR A 33 23.66 -33.70 -0.81
N ASP A 34 23.87 -32.62 -1.58
CA ASP A 34 22.90 -31.55 -1.74
C ASP A 34 21.56 -32.10 -2.28
N LEU A 35 21.60 -32.91 -3.34
CA LEU A 35 20.40 -33.51 -3.93
C LEU A 35 19.71 -34.51 -2.99
N SER A 36 20.48 -35.24 -2.19
CA SER A 36 19.95 -36.18 -1.19
C SER A 36 19.28 -35.47 -0.01
N LEU A 37 19.67 -34.23 0.28
CA LEU A 37 19.03 -33.38 1.29
C LEU A 37 17.83 -32.60 0.72
N ALA A 38 17.95 -32.09 -0.50
CA ALA A 38 16.90 -31.33 -1.17
C ALA A 38 15.72 -32.21 -1.63
N TYR A 39 15.98 -33.49 -1.87
CA TYR A 39 15.00 -34.49 -2.30
C TYR A 39 15.19 -35.79 -1.51
N SER A 40 14.91 -36.94 -2.14
CA SER A 40 15.03 -38.23 -1.46
C SER A 40 16.49 -38.62 -1.19
N PRO A 41 16.78 -39.20 -0.01
CA PRO A 41 15.83 -39.53 1.06
C PRO A 41 15.56 -38.40 2.08
N GLY A 42 16.40 -37.35 2.13
CA GLY A 42 16.41 -36.36 3.20
C GLY A 42 15.13 -35.54 3.35
N VAL A 43 14.42 -35.27 2.25
CA VAL A 43 13.14 -34.52 2.25
C VAL A 43 12.03 -35.21 3.06
N ALA A 44 12.15 -36.51 3.36
CA ALA A 44 11.18 -37.21 4.20
C ALA A 44 11.13 -36.65 5.63
N GLU A 45 12.27 -36.22 6.20
CA GLU A 45 12.36 -35.74 7.57
C GLU A 45 11.49 -34.48 7.82
N PRO A 46 11.63 -33.37 7.05
CA PRO A 46 10.75 -32.22 7.25
C PRO A 46 9.27 -32.54 6.98
N CYS A 47 8.95 -33.48 6.08
CA CYS A 47 7.57 -33.92 5.85
C CYS A 47 6.97 -34.59 7.11
N LEU A 48 7.72 -35.48 7.77
CA LEU A 48 7.29 -36.15 9.00
C LEU A 48 7.16 -35.17 10.17
N GLU A 49 8.05 -34.17 10.27
CA GLU A 49 7.92 -33.11 11.28
C GLU A 49 6.68 -32.25 11.05
N ILE A 50 6.38 -31.87 9.80
CA ILE A 50 5.14 -31.13 9.46
C ILE A 50 3.89 -31.97 9.72
N GLN A 51 3.95 -33.29 9.47
CA GLN A 51 2.84 -34.20 9.77
C GLN A 51 2.54 -34.22 11.28
N LYS A 52 3.57 -34.20 12.14
CA LYS A 52 3.41 -34.13 13.60
C LYS A 52 2.89 -32.76 14.04
N ASN A 53 3.38 -31.69 13.42
CA ASN A 53 3.03 -30.31 13.75
C ASN A 53 2.93 -29.45 12.47
N PRO A 54 1.71 -29.18 11.97
CA PRO A 54 1.52 -28.41 10.74
C PRO A 54 2.15 -27.01 10.74
N HIS A 55 2.33 -26.40 11.91
CA HIS A 55 2.98 -25.09 12.03
C HIS A 55 4.46 -25.11 11.61
N ASP A 56 5.12 -26.28 11.65
CA ASP A 56 6.50 -26.42 11.19
C ASP A 56 6.67 -26.22 9.68
N ALA A 57 5.57 -26.14 8.92
CA ALA A 57 5.60 -25.68 7.52
C ALA A 57 6.22 -24.27 7.41
N TYR A 58 6.03 -23.38 8.39
CA TYR A 58 6.64 -22.05 8.41
C TYR A 58 8.17 -22.08 8.64
N ARG A 59 8.70 -23.20 9.16
CA ARG A 59 10.13 -23.38 9.44
C ARG A 59 10.85 -24.14 8.32
N TYR A 60 10.22 -25.19 7.80
CA TYR A 60 10.85 -26.13 6.86
C TYR A 60 10.48 -25.88 5.39
N THR A 61 9.58 -24.94 5.11
CA THR A 61 9.21 -24.55 3.74
C THR A 61 9.27 -23.03 3.57
N ASN A 62 9.05 -22.55 2.36
CA ASN A 62 8.93 -21.12 2.08
C ASN A 62 7.55 -20.53 2.41
N LYS A 63 6.60 -21.30 2.95
CA LYS A 63 5.23 -20.85 3.26
C LYS A 63 5.21 -19.52 4.01
N GLY A 64 6.09 -19.33 5.01
CA GLY A 64 6.15 -18.11 5.81
C GLY A 64 6.55 -16.83 5.06
N ASN A 65 7.06 -16.93 3.83
CA ASN A 65 7.42 -15.79 3.00
C ASN A 65 6.67 -15.76 1.66
N LEU A 66 5.78 -16.73 1.41
CA LEU A 66 5.13 -16.92 0.10
C LEU A 66 3.70 -16.37 0.10
N VAL A 67 3.39 -15.46 -0.82
CA VAL A 67 2.04 -14.89 -1.03
C VAL A 67 1.48 -15.33 -2.38
N ALA A 68 0.20 -15.70 -2.41
CA ALA A 68 -0.52 -15.88 -3.66
C ALA A 68 -1.13 -14.54 -4.11
N VAL A 69 -0.82 -14.08 -5.32
CA VAL A 69 -1.55 -12.99 -5.98
C VAL A 69 -2.64 -13.61 -6.85
N ILE A 70 -3.88 -13.62 -6.38
CA ILE A 70 -4.97 -14.38 -6.99
C ILE A 70 -5.97 -13.44 -7.67
N SER A 71 -6.27 -13.73 -8.94
CA SER A 71 -7.30 -13.03 -9.70
C SER A 71 -8.04 -13.97 -10.64
N ASN A 72 -9.28 -13.62 -11.01
CA ASN A 72 -10.00 -14.21 -12.15
C ASN A 72 -10.06 -13.26 -13.37
N GLY A 73 -9.41 -12.10 -13.30
CA GLY A 73 -9.32 -11.14 -14.40
C GLY A 73 -10.65 -10.47 -14.77
N THR A 74 -11.58 -10.37 -13.82
CA THR A 74 -12.92 -9.81 -14.06
C THR A 74 -13.00 -8.28 -13.88
N ALA A 75 -11.97 -7.65 -13.30
CA ALA A 75 -11.89 -6.21 -13.12
C ALA A 75 -10.47 -5.67 -13.28
N VAL A 76 -9.75 -6.08 -14.33
CA VAL A 76 -8.34 -5.73 -14.51
C VAL A 76 -8.18 -4.24 -14.82
N LEU A 77 -7.62 -3.48 -13.88
CA LEU A 77 -7.39 -2.03 -14.02
C LEU A 77 -8.69 -1.31 -14.46
N GLY A 78 -8.59 -0.43 -15.47
CA GLY A 78 -9.74 0.19 -16.14
C GLY A 78 -10.25 -0.59 -17.36
N LEU A 79 -9.77 -1.82 -17.59
CA LEU A 79 -10.09 -2.64 -18.78
C LEU A 79 -11.33 -3.53 -18.56
N GLY A 80 -11.70 -3.77 -17.30
CA GLY A 80 -12.86 -4.60 -16.94
C GLY A 80 -12.57 -6.09 -17.03
N ASP A 81 -13.58 -6.86 -17.43
CA ASP A 81 -13.51 -8.32 -17.56
C ASP A 81 -12.81 -8.71 -18.86
N ILE A 82 -11.49 -8.93 -18.78
CA ILE A 82 -10.64 -9.37 -19.89
C ILE A 82 -10.21 -10.84 -19.75
N GLY A 83 -10.64 -11.51 -18.68
CA GLY A 83 -10.36 -12.90 -18.37
C GLY A 83 -8.99 -13.12 -17.71
N ALA A 84 -8.87 -14.26 -17.03
CA ALA A 84 -7.73 -14.59 -16.17
C ALA A 84 -6.38 -14.52 -16.92
N MET A 85 -6.28 -15.12 -18.11
CA MET A 85 -5.05 -15.10 -18.91
C MET A 85 -4.59 -13.69 -19.30
N SER A 86 -5.54 -12.82 -19.68
CA SER A 86 -5.21 -11.44 -20.07
C SER A 86 -4.81 -10.58 -18.87
N GLY A 87 -5.26 -10.93 -17.66
CA GLY A 87 -4.87 -10.29 -16.41
C GLY A 87 -3.48 -10.70 -15.91
N LYS A 88 -2.94 -11.83 -16.37
CA LYS A 88 -1.64 -12.37 -15.93
C LYS A 88 -0.50 -11.34 -15.87
N PRO A 89 -0.27 -10.50 -16.90
CA PRO A 89 0.79 -9.51 -16.80
C PRO A 89 0.61 -8.55 -15.62
N VAL A 90 -0.61 -8.19 -15.22
CA VAL A 90 -0.82 -7.34 -14.04
C VAL A 90 -0.43 -8.09 -12.76
N MET A 91 -0.82 -9.36 -12.65
CA MET A 91 -0.53 -10.21 -11.49
C MET A 91 0.98 -10.50 -11.34
N GLU A 92 1.68 -10.83 -12.43
CA GLU A 92 3.14 -10.94 -12.42
C GLU A 92 3.81 -9.64 -11.96
N GLY A 93 3.25 -8.49 -12.38
CA GLY A 93 3.71 -7.17 -11.95
C GLY A 93 3.56 -6.99 -10.45
N LYS A 94 2.40 -7.36 -9.88
CA LYS A 94 2.16 -7.34 -8.43
C LYS A 94 3.14 -8.24 -7.68
N SER A 95 3.40 -9.45 -8.20
CA SER A 95 4.39 -10.38 -7.64
C SER A 95 5.81 -9.80 -7.63
N LEU A 96 6.22 -9.13 -8.72
CA LEU A 96 7.49 -8.39 -8.80
C LEU A 96 7.57 -7.31 -7.71
N LEU A 97 6.50 -6.53 -7.53
CA LEU A 97 6.46 -5.43 -6.55
C LEU A 97 6.58 -5.94 -5.11
N PHE A 98 5.92 -7.05 -4.75
CA PHE A 98 6.13 -7.72 -3.47
C PHE A 98 7.61 -8.05 -3.21
N LYS A 99 8.27 -8.59 -4.23
CA LYS A 99 9.67 -9.01 -4.11
C LYS A 99 10.61 -7.83 -3.95
N ILE A 100 10.50 -6.82 -4.81
CA ILE A 100 11.46 -5.72 -4.83
C ILE A 100 11.28 -4.72 -3.69
N TYR A 101 10.07 -4.59 -3.13
CA TYR A 101 9.80 -3.63 -2.06
C TYR A 101 9.80 -4.24 -0.65
N ALA A 102 9.53 -5.54 -0.52
CA ALA A 102 9.38 -6.17 0.79
C ALA A 102 10.13 -7.51 0.94
N GLY A 103 10.85 -7.96 -0.08
CA GLY A 103 11.51 -9.27 -0.07
C GLY A 103 10.52 -10.45 0.02
N VAL A 104 9.23 -10.21 -0.18
CA VAL A 104 8.17 -11.22 -0.13
C VAL A 104 8.21 -12.00 -1.44
N ASP A 105 8.26 -13.33 -1.34
CA ASP A 105 8.11 -14.18 -2.51
C ASP A 105 6.62 -14.21 -2.85
N ALA A 106 6.26 -13.79 -4.05
CA ALA A 106 4.88 -13.75 -4.49
C ALA A 106 4.75 -14.54 -5.80
N PHE A 107 3.66 -15.28 -5.91
CA PHE A 107 3.34 -16.07 -7.08
C PHE A 107 1.93 -15.75 -7.55
N ASP A 108 1.79 -15.39 -8.82
CA ASP A 108 0.53 -15.08 -9.46
C ASP A 108 -0.26 -16.34 -9.82
N ILE A 109 -1.56 -16.31 -9.54
CA ILE A 109 -2.50 -17.42 -9.72
C ILE A 109 -3.74 -16.88 -10.44
N GLU A 110 -3.80 -17.13 -11.75
CA GLU A 110 -4.93 -16.81 -12.61
C GLU A 110 -6.00 -17.92 -12.56
N VAL A 111 -7.05 -17.71 -11.77
CA VAL A 111 -8.16 -18.67 -11.65
C VAL A 111 -9.21 -18.39 -12.72
N ASN A 112 -9.35 -19.27 -13.71
CA ASN A 112 -10.37 -19.14 -14.76
C ASN A 112 -11.76 -19.61 -14.29
N GLU A 113 -12.29 -18.98 -13.24
CA GLU A 113 -13.63 -19.25 -12.68
C GLU A 113 -14.30 -17.94 -12.24
N LYS A 114 -15.57 -17.79 -12.65
CA LYS A 114 -16.38 -16.58 -12.39
C LYS A 114 -17.44 -16.81 -11.31
N ASP A 115 -17.79 -18.06 -11.03
CA ASP A 115 -18.66 -18.41 -9.92
C ASP A 115 -17.93 -18.19 -8.57
N PRO A 116 -18.45 -17.34 -7.67
CA PRO A 116 -17.79 -17.02 -6.41
C PRO A 116 -17.52 -18.24 -5.53
N GLU A 117 -18.47 -19.17 -5.42
CA GLU A 117 -18.32 -20.36 -4.57
C GLU A 117 -17.23 -21.29 -5.07
N LYS A 118 -17.19 -21.54 -6.39
CA LYS A 118 -16.13 -22.35 -6.99
C LYS A 118 -14.77 -21.65 -6.93
N PHE A 119 -14.73 -20.33 -7.09
CA PHE A 119 -13.50 -19.55 -6.89
C PHE A 119 -12.99 -19.67 -5.45
N ILE A 120 -13.85 -19.46 -4.46
CA ILE A 120 -13.52 -19.63 -3.03
C ILE A 120 -13.00 -21.05 -2.77
N ALA A 121 -13.68 -22.07 -3.30
CA ALA A 121 -13.26 -23.47 -3.15
C ALA A 121 -11.86 -23.73 -3.74
N ALA A 122 -11.58 -23.19 -4.92
CA ALA A 122 -10.27 -23.30 -5.56
C ALA A 122 -9.17 -22.63 -4.72
N VAL A 123 -9.41 -21.41 -4.23
CA VAL A 123 -8.46 -20.68 -3.39
C VAL A 123 -8.19 -21.43 -2.08
N LYS A 124 -9.24 -21.94 -1.43
CA LYS A 124 -9.09 -22.74 -0.20
C LYS A 124 -8.27 -24.00 -0.43
N ALA A 125 -8.46 -24.68 -1.56
CA ALA A 125 -7.74 -25.91 -1.87
C ALA A 125 -6.22 -25.69 -2.01
N ILE A 126 -5.78 -24.51 -2.47
CA ILE A 126 -4.36 -24.19 -2.65
C ILE A 126 -3.74 -23.41 -1.48
N ALA A 127 -4.55 -22.91 -0.55
CA ALA A 127 -4.10 -22.13 0.61
C ALA A 127 -2.98 -22.79 1.46
N PRO A 128 -2.89 -24.14 1.60
CA PRO A 128 -1.79 -24.76 2.34
C PRO A 128 -0.39 -24.36 1.85
N THR A 129 -0.22 -24.00 0.58
CA THR A 129 1.05 -23.55 -0.01
C THR A 129 1.51 -22.17 0.50
N PHE A 130 0.58 -21.28 0.83
CA PHE A 130 0.86 -19.86 0.98
C PHE A 130 0.81 -19.40 2.44
N GLY A 131 1.63 -18.40 2.79
CA GLY A 131 1.59 -17.71 4.06
C GLY A 131 0.63 -16.53 4.09
N GLY A 132 0.11 -16.11 2.93
CA GLY A 132 -0.91 -15.07 2.78
C GLY A 132 -1.51 -15.05 1.37
N ILE A 133 -2.68 -14.44 1.22
CA ILE A 133 -3.41 -14.32 -0.05
C ILE A 133 -3.72 -12.85 -0.33
N ASN A 134 -3.24 -12.38 -1.47
CA ASN A 134 -3.58 -11.08 -2.03
C ASN A 134 -4.60 -11.27 -3.16
N LEU A 135 -5.86 -10.88 -2.93
CA LEU A 135 -6.90 -10.88 -3.96
C LEU A 135 -6.79 -9.61 -4.81
N GLU A 136 -6.91 -9.76 -6.12
CA GLU A 136 -6.66 -8.67 -7.07
C GLU A 136 -7.63 -8.71 -8.26
N ASP A 137 -8.07 -7.54 -8.73
CA ASP A 137 -8.81 -7.36 -9.99
C ASP A 137 -10.06 -8.28 -10.10
N ILE A 138 -10.81 -8.44 -9.00
CA ILE A 138 -12.07 -9.18 -8.93
C ILE A 138 -13.24 -8.20 -8.90
N LYS A 139 -14.22 -8.36 -9.79
CA LYS A 139 -15.36 -7.43 -9.89
C LYS A 139 -16.24 -7.41 -8.64
N ALA A 140 -16.89 -6.27 -8.42
CA ALA A 140 -17.99 -6.15 -7.47
C ALA A 140 -19.34 -6.55 -8.12
N PRO A 141 -20.29 -7.12 -7.34
CA PRO A 141 -20.25 -7.33 -5.89
C PRO A 141 -19.53 -8.61 -5.42
N GLU A 142 -19.13 -9.50 -6.33
CA GLU A 142 -18.60 -10.83 -6.00
C GLU A 142 -17.34 -10.78 -5.12
N CYS A 143 -16.45 -9.80 -5.34
CA CYS A 143 -15.23 -9.60 -4.53
C CYS A 143 -15.49 -9.45 -3.03
N PHE A 144 -16.65 -8.90 -2.62
CA PHE A 144 -16.98 -8.73 -1.20
C PHE A 144 -17.25 -10.07 -0.53
N GLU A 145 -18.05 -10.93 -1.18
CA GLU A 145 -18.37 -12.26 -0.66
C GLU A 145 -17.12 -13.15 -0.65
N ILE A 146 -16.35 -13.14 -1.74
CA ILE A 146 -15.09 -13.89 -1.87
C ILE A 146 -14.13 -13.52 -0.74
N GLU A 147 -13.88 -12.23 -0.52
CA GLU A 147 -12.98 -11.81 0.54
C GLU A 147 -13.53 -12.17 1.93
N GLN A 148 -14.81 -11.90 2.20
CA GLN A 148 -15.42 -12.18 3.51
C GLN A 148 -15.32 -13.67 3.86
N ARG A 149 -15.68 -14.55 2.91
CA ARG A 149 -15.65 -16.01 3.09
C ARG A 149 -14.22 -16.52 3.26
N LEU A 150 -13.29 -16.07 2.42
CA LEU A 150 -11.88 -16.48 2.53
C LEU A 150 -11.24 -16.02 3.85
N LYS A 151 -11.53 -14.80 4.32
CA LYS A 151 -11.07 -14.33 5.64
C LYS A 151 -11.64 -15.13 6.81
N ALA A 152 -12.86 -15.63 6.67
CA ALA A 152 -13.52 -16.42 7.72
C ALA A 152 -13.10 -17.90 7.73
N GLU A 153 -12.75 -18.45 6.57
CA GLU A 153 -12.51 -19.89 6.38
C GLU A 153 -11.03 -20.28 6.30
N LEU A 154 -10.12 -19.32 6.15
CA LEU A 154 -8.68 -19.55 6.12
C LEU A 154 -8.00 -19.10 7.41
N ASP A 155 -6.89 -19.75 7.73
CA ASP A 155 -6.02 -19.45 8.88
C ASP A 155 -4.81 -18.58 8.50
N ILE A 156 -4.79 -18.04 7.28
CA ILE A 156 -3.75 -17.17 6.74
C ILE A 156 -4.35 -15.81 6.35
N PRO A 157 -3.57 -14.71 6.38
CA PRO A 157 -4.08 -13.39 6.08
C PRO A 157 -4.53 -13.30 4.62
N VAL A 158 -5.77 -12.84 4.44
CA VAL A 158 -6.36 -12.53 3.13
C VAL A 158 -6.64 -11.03 3.08
N MET A 159 -6.20 -10.38 2.01
CA MET A 159 -6.51 -8.97 1.74
C MET A 159 -6.78 -8.78 0.25
N HIS A 160 -7.86 -8.08 -0.07
CA HIS A 160 -8.09 -7.56 -1.41
C HIS A 160 -7.43 -6.19 -1.59
N ASP A 161 -6.44 -6.06 -2.47
CA ASP A 161 -5.63 -4.83 -2.59
C ASP A 161 -6.45 -3.66 -3.16
N ASP A 162 -7.25 -3.89 -4.20
CA ASP A 162 -8.10 -2.82 -4.79
C ASP A 162 -9.07 -2.21 -3.78
N GLN A 163 -9.48 -2.98 -2.76
CA GLN A 163 -10.32 -2.51 -1.68
C GLN A 163 -9.50 -1.84 -0.59
N HIS A 164 -8.65 -2.62 0.09
CA HIS A 164 -8.00 -2.18 1.33
C HIS A 164 -6.70 -1.43 1.09
N GLY A 165 -5.92 -1.79 0.07
CA GLY A 165 -4.75 -1.03 -0.33
C GLY A 165 -5.12 0.40 -0.69
N THR A 166 -6.13 0.57 -1.55
CA THR A 166 -6.64 1.89 -1.95
C THR A 166 -7.17 2.66 -0.74
N ALA A 167 -7.89 2.00 0.17
CA ALA A 167 -8.39 2.63 1.39
C ALA A 167 -7.26 3.13 2.30
N ILE A 168 -6.24 2.32 2.54
CA ILE A 168 -5.14 2.65 3.44
C ILE A 168 -4.35 3.85 2.92
N ILE A 169 -4.01 3.86 1.62
CA ILE A 169 -3.21 4.94 1.05
C ILE A 169 -4.04 6.22 0.93
N SER A 170 -5.30 6.11 0.54
CA SER A 170 -6.18 7.28 0.48
C SER A 170 -6.46 7.85 1.87
N ALA A 171 -6.59 7.03 2.91
CA ALA A 171 -6.74 7.49 4.29
C ALA A 171 -5.47 8.19 4.80
N ALA A 172 -4.28 7.63 4.52
CA ALA A 172 -3.01 8.28 4.84
C ALA A 172 -2.88 9.65 4.15
N GLY A 173 -3.26 9.71 2.87
CA GLY A 173 -3.33 10.94 2.10
C GLY A 173 -4.32 11.95 2.70
N LEU A 174 -5.51 11.49 3.07
CA LEU A 174 -6.57 12.35 3.63
C LEU A 174 -6.13 12.95 4.96
N ILE A 175 -5.55 12.16 5.87
CA ILE A 175 -5.04 12.64 7.16
C ILE A 175 -4.07 13.80 6.94
N ASN A 176 -3.11 13.64 6.04
CA ASN A 176 -2.12 14.67 5.80
C ASN A 176 -2.65 15.86 5.01
N ALA A 177 -3.50 15.63 4.00
CA ALA A 177 -4.13 16.70 3.23
C ALA A 177 -5.02 17.59 4.11
N LEU A 178 -5.75 16.99 5.07
CA LEU A 178 -6.52 17.74 6.07
C LEU A 178 -5.63 18.63 6.94
N ILE A 179 -4.46 18.13 7.38
CA ILE A 179 -3.47 18.92 8.12
C ILE A 179 -2.99 20.10 7.28
N VAL A 180 -2.61 19.86 6.02
CA VAL A 180 -2.16 20.91 5.09
C VAL A 180 -3.27 21.94 4.83
N ALA A 181 -4.52 21.50 4.72
CA ALA A 181 -5.69 22.38 4.53
C ALA A 181 -6.13 23.10 5.82
N GLY A 182 -5.61 22.72 6.99
CA GLY A 182 -6.06 23.22 8.29
C GLY A 182 -7.49 22.78 8.67
N LYS A 183 -7.92 21.60 8.23
CA LYS A 183 -9.27 21.05 8.44
C LYS A 183 -9.27 19.86 9.41
N LYS A 184 -10.40 19.64 10.08
CA LYS A 184 -10.63 18.50 10.96
C LYS A 184 -11.51 17.46 10.28
N ILE A 185 -11.18 16.17 10.42
CA ILE A 185 -11.87 15.09 9.70
C ILE A 185 -13.34 14.97 10.11
N GLU A 186 -13.68 15.30 11.36
CA GLU A 186 -15.04 15.26 11.89
C GLU A 186 -15.96 16.39 11.39
N ASP A 187 -15.39 17.41 10.74
CA ASP A 187 -16.10 18.62 10.29
C ASP A 187 -16.23 18.71 8.77
N VAL A 188 -15.42 17.96 8.01
CA VAL A 188 -15.40 18.04 6.55
C VAL A 188 -16.60 17.37 5.88
N LYS A 189 -17.06 17.98 4.78
CA LYS A 189 -18.03 17.39 3.85
C LYS A 189 -17.30 16.59 2.77
N ILE A 190 -17.59 15.30 2.69
CA ILE A 190 -16.91 14.37 1.78
C ILE A 190 -17.87 13.92 0.69
N VAL A 191 -17.50 14.15 -0.56
CA VAL A 191 -18.20 13.62 -1.74
C VAL A 191 -17.40 12.46 -2.30
N VAL A 192 -18.03 11.29 -2.39
CA VAL A 192 -17.43 10.09 -2.97
C VAL A 192 -18.13 9.78 -4.28
N ASN A 193 -17.42 9.91 -5.40
CA ASN A 193 -17.94 9.56 -6.70
C ASN A 193 -17.46 8.15 -7.08
N GLY A 194 -18.39 7.20 -7.05
CA GLY A 194 -18.11 5.77 -7.11
C GLY A 194 -18.71 5.06 -5.89
N ALA A 195 -19.25 3.87 -6.12
CA ALA A 195 -19.84 3.03 -5.07
C ALA A 195 -19.47 1.55 -5.27
N GLY A 196 -18.28 1.32 -5.82
CA GLY A 196 -17.65 0.01 -5.94
C GLY A 196 -16.85 -0.33 -4.68
N ALA A 197 -16.11 -1.43 -4.74
CA ALA A 197 -15.41 -1.99 -3.58
C ALA A 197 -14.37 -1.05 -2.97
N ALA A 198 -13.56 -0.38 -3.80
CA ALA A 198 -12.62 0.64 -3.35
C ALA A 198 -13.32 1.80 -2.63
N ALA A 199 -14.40 2.35 -3.20
CA ALA A 199 -15.11 3.50 -2.63
C ALA A 199 -15.73 3.21 -1.27
N ILE A 200 -16.37 2.04 -1.14
CA ILE A 200 -16.93 1.59 0.14
C ILE A 200 -15.82 1.39 1.18
N SER A 201 -14.71 0.74 0.80
CA SER A 201 -13.60 0.49 1.72
C SER A 201 -12.91 1.79 2.18
N CYS A 202 -12.63 2.72 1.26
CA CYS A 202 -12.08 4.04 1.58
C CYS A 202 -12.99 4.79 2.56
N THR A 203 -14.29 4.84 2.29
CA THR A 203 -15.25 5.57 3.13
C THR A 203 -15.34 4.96 4.53
N ARG A 204 -15.39 3.63 4.65
CA ARG A 204 -15.35 2.95 5.97
C ARG A 204 -14.09 3.31 6.75
N LEU A 205 -12.93 3.31 6.10
CA LEU A 205 -11.68 3.64 6.76
C LEU A 205 -11.62 5.12 7.16
N TYR A 206 -12.12 6.04 6.33
CA TYR A 206 -12.26 7.46 6.70
C TYR A 206 -13.13 7.62 7.95
N CYS A 207 -14.26 6.91 8.03
CA CYS A 207 -15.11 6.91 9.22
C CYS A 207 -14.40 6.34 10.45
N ALA A 208 -13.60 5.27 10.30
CA ALA A 208 -12.76 4.75 11.38
C ALA A 208 -11.69 5.76 11.84
N PHE A 209 -11.28 6.70 10.97
CA PHE A 209 -10.41 7.83 11.34
C PHE A 209 -11.16 9.05 11.91
N GLY A 210 -12.50 9.05 11.94
CA GLY A 210 -13.31 10.09 12.55
C GLY A 210 -14.22 10.86 11.60
N ALA A 211 -14.22 10.55 10.29
CA ALA A 211 -15.15 11.17 9.35
C ALA A 211 -16.59 10.81 9.72
N LYS A 212 -17.45 11.83 9.86
CA LYS A 212 -18.87 11.62 10.18
C LYS A 212 -19.62 11.13 8.96
N LYS A 213 -20.35 10.03 9.13
CA LYS A 213 -21.10 9.38 8.05
C LYS A 213 -22.19 10.30 7.47
N GLU A 214 -22.81 11.12 8.30
CA GLU A 214 -23.78 12.14 7.90
C GLU A 214 -23.20 13.26 7.01
N ASN A 215 -21.88 13.44 7.02
CA ASN A 215 -21.18 14.40 6.16
C ASN A 215 -20.74 13.80 4.82
N VAL A 216 -21.00 12.50 4.58
CA VAL A 216 -20.65 11.81 3.35
C VAL A 216 -21.83 11.81 2.38
N VAL A 217 -21.57 12.21 1.13
CA VAL A 217 -22.49 12.02 0.00
C VAL A 217 -21.83 11.12 -1.02
N MET A 218 -22.39 9.94 -1.23
CA MET A 218 -21.88 8.96 -2.19
C MET A 218 -22.75 8.94 -3.46
N LEU A 219 -22.09 8.83 -4.61
CA LEU A 219 -22.74 8.74 -5.92
C LEU A 219 -22.34 7.45 -6.62
N ASP A 220 -23.27 6.86 -7.37
CA ASP A 220 -22.98 5.81 -8.34
C ASP A 220 -23.39 6.22 -9.76
N SER A 221 -23.38 5.26 -10.70
CA SER A 221 -23.73 5.53 -12.09
C SER A 221 -25.16 6.03 -12.32
N LYS A 222 -26.05 5.97 -11.32
CA LYS A 222 -27.41 6.52 -11.40
C LYS A 222 -27.60 7.79 -10.57
N GLY A 223 -26.52 8.41 -10.09
CA GLY A 223 -26.55 9.64 -9.30
C GLY A 223 -26.37 9.40 -7.80
N VAL A 224 -26.84 10.34 -6.99
CA VAL A 224 -26.71 10.30 -5.52
C VAL A 224 -27.39 9.05 -4.95
N ILE A 225 -26.74 8.42 -3.97
CA ILE A 225 -27.29 7.28 -3.24
C ILE A 225 -28.07 7.82 -2.05
N THR A 226 -29.38 7.95 -2.20
CA THR A 226 -30.31 8.39 -1.15
C THR A 226 -30.95 7.21 -0.44
N ALA A 227 -31.40 7.42 0.80
CA ALA A 227 -32.01 6.38 1.65
C ALA A 227 -33.33 5.79 1.08
N ASP A 228 -34.06 6.58 0.29
CA ASP A 228 -35.32 6.22 -0.37
C ASP A 228 -35.13 5.55 -1.74
N ARG A 229 -33.89 5.45 -2.23
CA ARG A 229 -33.60 4.85 -3.53
C ARG A 229 -33.73 3.31 -3.48
N ASP A 230 -34.51 2.77 -4.42
CA ASP A 230 -34.72 1.34 -4.55
C ASP A 230 -33.49 0.58 -5.08
N ASN A 231 -33.47 -0.74 -4.84
CA ASN A 231 -32.49 -1.70 -5.40
C ASN A 231 -31.02 -1.41 -5.01
N LEU A 232 -30.78 -0.85 -3.82
CA LEU A 232 -29.45 -0.75 -3.25
C LEU A 232 -29.04 -2.09 -2.60
N ASN A 233 -27.83 -2.55 -2.93
CA ASN A 233 -27.20 -3.65 -2.18
C ASN A 233 -26.83 -3.19 -0.75
N ALA A 234 -26.46 -4.13 0.11
CA ALA A 234 -26.17 -3.85 1.52
C ALA A 234 -25.06 -2.80 1.70
N GLN A 235 -24.01 -2.87 0.89
CA GLN A 235 -22.85 -1.98 0.96
C GLN A 235 -23.23 -0.54 0.56
N LYS A 236 -24.01 -0.35 -0.50
CA LYS A 236 -24.48 0.99 -0.92
C LYS A 236 -25.47 1.57 0.08
N ARG A 237 -26.36 0.73 0.62
CA ARG A 237 -27.33 1.14 1.64
C ARG A 237 -26.63 1.64 2.89
N GLU A 238 -25.45 1.11 3.21
CA GLU A 238 -24.63 1.63 4.30
C GLU A 238 -24.38 3.12 4.14
N PHE A 239 -23.96 3.62 2.97
CA PHE A 239 -23.64 5.04 2.74
C PHE A 239 -24.74 5.84 2.06
N ALA A 240 -25.98 5.35 2.13
CA ALA A 240 -27.12 6.10 1.60
C ALA A 240 -27.38 7.35 2.47
N THR A 241 -27.39 8.52 1.84
CA THR A 241 -27.63 9.80 2.53
C THR A 241 -29.11 10.02 2.80
N THR A 242 -29.43 10.67 3.91
CA THR A 242 -30.79 11.16 4.22
C THR A 242 -31.03 12.58 3.69
N ARG A 243 -30.02 13.22 3.07
CA ARG A 243 -30.17 14.52 2.43
C ARG A 243 -31.06 14.42 1.21
N THR A 244 -32.00 15.36 1.09
CA THR A 244 -32.94 15.46 -0.03
C THR A 244 -32.69 16.70 -0.89
N ASP A 245 -31.69 17.52 -0.55
CA ASP A 245 -31.36 18.78 -1.21
C ASP A 245 -30.27 18.64 -2.30
N VAL A 246 -29.78 17.42 -2.53
CA VAL A 246 -28.68 17.12 -3.46
C VAL A 246 -29.04 15.92 -4.31
N HIS A 247 -29.01 16.09 -5.64
CA HIS A 247 -29.40 15.05 -6.60
C HIS A 247 -28.30 14.77 -7.64
N THR A 248 -27.43 15.74 -7.90
CA THR A 248 -26.36 15.64 -8.90
C THR A 248 -24.96 15.75 -8.29
N LEU A 249 -23.94 15.35 -9.05
CA LEU A 249 -22.55 15.53 -8.63
C LEU A 249 -22.21 17.01 -8.42
N ALA A 250 -22.67 17.89 -9.30
CA ALA A 250 -22.43 19.34 -9.21
C ALA A 250 -22.99 19.95 -7.92
N GLU A 251 -24.19 19.52 -7.52
CA GLU A 251 -24.81 19.94 -6.26
C GLU A 251 -24.07 19.35 -5.05
N ALA A 252 -23.61 18.10 -5.14
CA ALA A 252 -22.92 17.44 -4.04
C ALA A 252 -21.58 18.10 -3.71
N VAL A 253 -20.80 18.44 -4.74
CA VAL A 253 -19.47 19.06 -4.58
C VAL A 253 -19.53 20.54 -4.24
N ASN A 254 -20.67 21.20 -4.43
CA ASN A 254 -20.85 22.59 -4.05
C ASN A 254 -20.66 22.79 -2.53
N GLY A 255 -19.62 23.53 -2.15
CA GLY A 255 -19.21 23.72 -0.76
C GLY A 255 -18.67 22.46 -0.07
N ALA A 256 -18.33 21.41 -0.81
CA ALA A 256 -17.67 20.23 -0.26
C ALA A 256 -16.18 20.50 0.02
N ASP A 257 -15.63 19.86 1.05
CA ASP A 257 -14.23 19.99 1.44
C ASP A 257 -13.34 18.98 0.73
N VAL A 258 -13.89 17.79 0.49
CA VAL A 258 -13.17 16.63 -0.03
C VAL A 258 -13.97 16.01 -1.17
N PHE A 259 -13.32 15.78 -2.30
CA PHE A 259 -13.81 14.93 -3.38
C PHE A 259 -12.93 13.69 -3.50
N VAL A 260 -13.55 12.51 -3.51
CA VAL A 260 -12.87 11.22 -3.71
C VAL A 260 -13.50 10.54 -4.92
N GLY A 261 -12.77 10.56 -6.04
CA GLY A 261 -13.12 9.90 -7.27
C GLY A 261 -12.54 8.49 -7.32
N LEU A 262 -13.42 7.49 -7.41
CA LEU A 262 -13.11 6.07 -7.57
C LEU A 262 -14.04 5.50 -8.65
N SER A 263 -14.08 6.19 -9.79
CA SER A 263 -15.12 6.01 -10.81
C SER A 263 -14.55 6.08 -12.24
N LYS A 264 -15.20 6.83 -13.14
CA LYS A 264 -14.77 7.06 -14.51
C LYS A 264 -14.01 8.38 -14.60
N GLY A 265 -13.06 8.46 -15.53
CA GLY A 265 -12.34 9.71 -15.80
C GLY A 265 -13.22 10.81 -16.40
N ASN A 266 -12.76 12.05 -16.28
CA ASN A 266 -13.39 13.27 -16.84
C ASN A 266 -14.84 13.53 -16.38
N VAL A 267 -15.15 13.24 -15.11
CA VAL A 267 -16.47 13.45 -14.51
C VAL A 267 -16.56 14.71 -13.64
N LEU A 268 -15.43 15.20 -13.13
CA LEU A 268 -15.35 16.41 -12.32
C LEU A 268 -14.88 17.57 -13.20
N THR A 269 -15.69 18.63 -13.31
CA THR A 269 -15.38 19.78 -14.18
C THR A 269 -14.67 20.90 -13.42
N GLN A 270 -14.03 21.82 -14.14
CA GLN A 270 -13.42 23.01 -13.52
C GLN A 270 -14.44 23.85 -12.74
N ASP A 271 -15.68 23.99 -13.23
CA ASP A 271 -16.73 24.74 -12.53
C ASP A 271 -17.15 24.08 -11.23
N MET A 272 -17.22 22.74 -11.20
CA MET A 272 -17.43 21.97 -9.97
C MET A 272 -16.30 22.19 -8.97
N VAL A 273 -15.04 22.19 -9.44
CA VAL A 273 -13.90 22.51 -8.56
C VAL A 273 -13.99 23.94 -8.03
N ARG A 274 -14.42 24.89 -8.86
CA ARG A 274 -14.65 26.29 -8.46
C ARG A 274 -15.81 26.48 -7.48
N SER A 275 -16.71 25.51 -7.30
CA SER A 275 -17.81 25.59 -6.32
C SER A 275 -17.49 24.94 -4.96
N MET A 276 -16.40 24.18 -4.84
CA MET A 276 -15.99 23.52 -3.58
C MET A 276 -15.62 24.53 -2.47
N ALA A 277 -15.45 24.07 -1.22
CA ALA A 277 -14.95 24.91 -0.13
C ALA A 277 -13.47 25.33 -0.32
N SER A 278 -12.99 26.35 0.40
CA SER A 278 -11.57 26.78 0.36
C SER A 278 -10.62 25.65 0.72
N ASN A 279 -9.42 25.64 0.15
CA ASN A 279 -8.44 24.55 0.23
C ASN A 279 -9.10 23.17 -0.02
N PRO A 280 -9.74 22.96 -1.19
CA PRO A 280 -10.44 21.71 -1.47
C PRO A 280 -9.42 20.57 -1.63
N ILE A 281 -9.74 19.41 -1.08
CA ILE A 281 -8.94 18.19 -1.23
C ILE A 281 -9.59 17.37 -2.34
N ILE A 282 -8.84 17.08 -3.41
CA ILE A 282 -9.32 16.32 -4.57
C ILE A 282 -8.46 15.09 -4.77
N PHE A 283 -9.04 13.92 -4.55
CA PHE A 283 -8.44 12.63 -4.89
C PHE A 283 -9.11 12.11 -6.16
N ALA A 284 -8.47 12.30 -7.32
CA ALA A 284 -8.95 11.83 -8.61
C ALA A 284 -8.22 10.51 -8.98
N LEU A 285 -8.74 9.38 -8.51
CA LEU A 285 -8.04 8.10 -8.47
C LEU A 285 -8.41 7.15 -9.62
N ALA A 286 -9.28 7.55 -10.55
CA ALA A 286 -9.55 6.76 -11.75
C ALA A 286 -8.29 6.56 -12.60
N ASN A 287 -8.12 5.35 -13.14
CA ASN A 287 -7.03 5.00 -14.03
C ASN A 287 -7.57 4.48 -15.38
N PRO A 288 -6.90 4.76 -16.51
CA PRO A 288 -5.68 5.57 -16.65
C PRO A 288 -5.95 7.08 -16.73
N VAL A 289 -7.21 7.49 -16.87
CA VAL A 289 -7.64 8.89 -16.95
C VAL A 289 -8.37 9.26 -15.67
N PRO A 290 -7.87 10.26 -14.90
CA PRO A 290 -8.48 10.67 -13.63
C PRO A 290 -9.82 11.38 -13.83
N GLU A 291 -10.60 11.52 -12.75
CA GLU A 291 -11.87 12.25 -12.75
C GLU A 291 -11.75 13.70 -13.22
N ILE A 292 -10.60 14.33 -12.96
CA ILE A 292 -10.16 15.62 -13.50
C ILE A 292 -8.62 15.57 -13.63
N SER A 293 -8.05 16.24 -14.64
CA SER A 293 -6.59 16.34 -14.77
C SER A 293 -5.99 17.26 -13.70
N TYR A 294 -4.69 17.09 -13.41
CA TYR A 294 -3.99 17.94 -12.45
C TYR A 294 -3.98 19.41 -12.91
N GLU A 295 -3.75 19.60 -14.20
CA GLU A 295 -3.71 20.89 -14.86
C GLU A 295 -5.07 21.59 -14.80
N ASP A 296 -6.16 20.87 -15.06
CA ASP A 296 -7.51 21.45 -15.02
C ASP A 296 -7.92 21.83 -13.59
N ALA A 297 -7.62 20.98 -12.60
CA ALA A 297 -7.97 21.27 -11.21
C ALA A 297 -7.19 22.47 -10.66
N THR A 298 -5.89 22.54 -10.92
CA THR A 298 -5.04 23.67 -10.47
C THR A 298 -5.35 24.97 -11.22
N ALA A 299 -5.73 24.89 -12.50
CA ALA A 299 -6.25 26.04 -13.25
C ALA A 299 -7.65 26.47 -12.76
N ALA A 300 -8.46 25.52 -12.29
CA ALA A 300 -9.75 25.80 -11.67
C ALA A 300 -9.59 26.49 -10.31
N ARG A 301 -8.60 26.07 -9.51
CA ARG A 301 -8.35 26.68 -8.22
C ARG A 301 -6.89 26.53 -7.74
N PRO A 302 -6.18 27.64 -7.44
CA PRO A 302 -4.79 27.59 -6.99
C PRO A 302 -4.53 26.94 -5.63
N ASP A 303 -5.53 26.85 -4.75
CA ASP A 303 -5.41 26.30 -3.39
C ASP A 303 -5.83 24.81 -3.30
N VAL A 304 -6.04 24.15 -4.45
CA VAL A 304 -6.42 22.73 -4.48
C VAL A 304 -5.30 21.83 -3.97
N LEU A 305 -5.62 20.95 -3.04
CA LEU A 305 -4.75 19.86 -2.61
C LEU A 305 -5.10 18.61 -3.41
N MET A 306 -4.34 18.38 -4.48
CA MET A 306 -4.67 17.34 -5.44
C MET A 306 -3.82 16.09 -5.28
N SER A 307 -4.47 14.92 -5.38
CA SER A 307 -3.84 13.63 -5.58
C SER A 307 -4.45 12.87 -6.76
N THR A 308 -3.65 12.03 -7.40
CA THR A 308 -4.11 11.11 -8.44
C THR A 308 -3.50 9.72 -8.26
N GLY A 309 -3.93 8.75 -9.06
CA GLY A 309 -3.28 7.44 -9.15
C GLY A 309 -1.96 7.43 -9.94
N ARG A 310 -1.64 8.52 -10.66
CA ARG A 310 -0.54 8.54 -11.62
C ARG A 310 0.79 8.92 -10.98
N THR A 311 1.86 8.34 -11.52
CA THR A 311 3.25 8.53 -11.04
C THR A 311 3.85 9.87 -11.41
N ASP A 312 3.26 10.58 -12.38
CA ASP A 312 3.76 11.83 -12.92
C ASP A 312 3.30 13.08 -12.18
N TYR A 313 2.41 12.94 -11.19
CA TYR A 313 1.89 14.04 -10.39
C TYR A 313 2.43 14.06 -8.94
N PRO A 314 2.35 15.21 -8.24
CA PRO A 314 3.02 15.42 -6.95
C PRO A 314 2.55 14.47 -5.85
N ASN A 315 1.25 14.30 -5.64
CA ASN A 315 0.71 13.42 -4.60
C ASN A 315 0.09 12.19 -5.25
N GLN A 316 0.84 11.09 -5.28
CA GLN A 316 0.38 9.85 -5.86
C GLN A 316 -0.25 8.96 -4.78
N ILE A 317 -1.54 8.68 -4.89
CA ILE A 317 -2.21 7.62 -4.13
C ILE A 317 -2.12 6.33 -4.97
N ASN A 318 -1.17 5.47 -4.62
CA ASN A 318 -0.99 4.19 -5.28
C ASN A 318 -0.69 3.10 -4.25
N ASN A 319 -1.36 1.96 -4.40
CA ASN A 319 -1.31 0.85 -3.45
C ASN A 319 0.10 0.25 -3.26
N VAL A 320 1.04 0.53 -4.18
CA VAL A 320 2.45 0.10 -4.09
C VAL A 320 3.14 0.54 -2.80
N ILE A 321 2.71 1.64 -2.17
CA ILE A 321 3.26 2.06 -0.87
C ILE A 321 2.58 1.40 0.34
N GLY A 322 1.64 0.48 0.11
CA GLY A 322 0.87 -0.22 1.13
C GLY A 322 1.11 -1.73 1.12
N PHE A 323 0.59 -2.43 0.11
CA PHE A 323 0.49 -3.89 0.14
C PHE A 323 1.80 -4.64 0.43
N PRO A 324 2.98 -4.27 -0.13
CA PRO A 324 4.20 -5.04 0.13
C PRO A 324 4.53 -5.07 1.62
N TYR A 325 4.39 -3.93 2.28
CA TYR A 325 4.79 -3.71 3.67
C TYR A 325 3.74 -4.22 4.66
N ILE A 326 2.45 -4.16 4.29
CA ILE A 326 1.37 -4.75 5.09
C ILE A 326 1.57 -6.27 5.18
N PHE A 327 1.79 -6.93 4.04
CA PHE A 327 2.07 -8.36 4.03
C PHE A 327 3.39 -8.68 4.73
N ARG A 328 4.45 -7.88 4.58
CA ARG A 328 5.71 -8.10 5.31
C ARG A 328 5.47 -8.19 6.82
N GLY A 329 4.79 -7.20 7.40
CA GLY A 329 4.47 -7.19 8.83
C GLY A 329 3.55 -8.35 9.26
N ALA A 330 2.57 -8.71 8.42
CA ALA A 330 1.68 -9.84 8.68
C ALA A 330 2.43 -11.19 8.62
N LEU A 331 3.30 -11.40 7.63
CA LEU A 331 4.08 -12.62 7.45
C LEU A 331 5.12 -12.79 8.55
N ASP A 332 5.83 -11.72 8.93
CA ASP A 332 6.86 -11.76 9.99
C ASP A 332 6.30 -12.12 11.36
N THR A 333 5.01 -11.87 11.57
CA THR A 333 4.30 -12.24 12.79
C THR A 333 3.47 -13.53 12.64
N ALA A 334 3.56 -14.18 11.47
CA ALA A 334 2.71 -15.28 11.06
C ALA A 334 1.22 -15.01 11.39
N ALA A 335 0.75 -13.78 11.15
CA ALA A 335 -0.59 -13.34 11.51
C ALA A 335 -1.67 -14.25 10.91
N SER A 336 -2.77 -14.48 11.62
CA SER A 336 -3.91 -15.23 11.09
C SER A 336 -4.81 -14.39 10.17
N ALA A 337 -4.73 -13.06 10.25
CA ALA A 337 -5.56 -12.14 9.50
C ALA A 337 -4.85 -10.79 9.27
N ILE A 338 -5.35 -10.03 8.30
CA ILE A 338 -5.16 -8.57 8.22
C ILE A 338 -6.48 -7.93 8.66
N ASN A 339 -6.49 -7.42 9.90
CA ASN A 339 -7.66 -6.81 10.54
C ASN A 339 -7.65 -5.27 10.43
N GLU A 340 -8.68 -4.61 10.98
CA GLU A 340 -8.83 -3.16 10.88
C GLU A 340 -7.73 -2.41 11.64
N GLU A 341 -7.30 -2.90 12.79
CA GLU A 341 -6.20 -2.34 13.57
C GLU A 341 -4.90 -2.27 12.76
N MET A 342 -4.58 -3.34 12.02
CA MET A 342 -3.43 -3.38 11.12
C MET A 342 -3.55 -2.38 9.96
N LYS A 343 -4.73 -2.24 9.35
CA LYS A 343 -4.98 -1.28 8.27
C LYS A 343 -4.83 0.17 8.76
N MET A 344 -5.40 0.47 9.92
CA MET A 344 -5.27 1.79 10.54
C MET A 344 -3.81 2.09 10.91
N ALA A 345 -3.08 1.11 11.44
CA ALA A 345 -1.66 1.25 11.76
C ALA A 345 -0.82 1.54 10.50
N ALA A 346 -1.09 0.84 9.39
CA ALA A 346 -0.44 1.10 8.11
C ALA A 346 -0.72 2.53 7.61
N ALA A 347 -1.98 2.97 7.60
CA ALA A 347 -2.35 4.31 7.15
C ALA A 347 -1.69 5.41 7.99
N ARG A 348 -1.66 5.24 9.33
CA ARG A 348 -0.96 6.17 10.24
C ARG A 348 0.55 6.19 9.97
N ALA A 349 1.19 5.03 9.81
CA ALA A 349 2.63 4.96 9.55
C ALA A 349 3.01 5.67 8.25
N ILE A 350 2.21 5.52 7.20
CA ILE A 350 2.42 6.19 5.90
C ILE A 350 2.22 7.71 6.05
N ALA A 351 1.16 8.14 6.73
CA ALA A 351 0.91 9.55 6.98
C ALA A 351 2.04 10.19 7.80
N ASP A 352 2.48 9.53 8.87
CA ASP A 352 3.59 9.97 9.72
C ASP A 352 4.89 10.06 8.94
N LEU A 353 5.16 9.12 8.03
CA LEU A 353 6.40 9.10 7.26
C LEU A 353 6.55 10.32 6.35
N ALA A 354 5.48 10.73 5.66
CA ALA A 354 5.49 11.92 4.80
C ALA A 354 5.74 13.22 5.56
N ARG A 355 5.49 13.26 6.86
CA ARG A 355 5.72 14.42 7.73
C ARG A 355 7.16 14.51 8.23
N ARG A 356 7.97 13.48 8.01
CA ARG A 356 9.39 13.45 8.39
C ARG A 356 10.28 13.93 7.22
N PRO A 357 11.48 14.46 7.49
CA PRO A 357 12.43 14.86 6.44
C PRO A 357 12.65 13.76 5.40
N VAL A 358 12.66 14.11 4.12
CA VAL A 358 12.72 13.16 3.02
C VAL A 358 14.18 12.82 2.68
N PRO A 359 14.59 11.54 2.64
CA PRO A 359 15.95 11.15 2.33
C PRO A 359 16.40 11.60 0.93
N ASP A 360 17.68 11.98 0.80
CA ASP A 360 18.25 12.45 -0.48
C ASP A 360 18.12 11.45 -1.63
N ILE A 361 18.11 10.14 -1.34
CA ILE A 361 17.92 9.12 -2.37
C ILE A 361 16.57 9.29 -3.09
N VAL A 362 15.53 9.72 -2.37
CA VAL A 362 14.21 10.00 -2.93
C VAL A 362 14.26 11.29 -3.75
N ASN A 363 14.85 12.36 -3.21
CA ASN A 363 15.03 13.63 -3.92
C ASN A 363 15.76 13.44 -5.26
N ARG A 364 16.85 12.66 -5.26
CA ARG A 364 17.61 12.31 -6.48
C ARG A 364 16.79 11.50 -7.48
N ALA A 365 16.01 10.51 -7.03
CA ALA A 365 15.22 9.65 -7.91
C ALA A 365 14.15 10.42 -8.70
N TYR A 366 13.64 11.53 -8.14
CA TYR A 366 12.64 12.38 -8.78
C TYR A 366 13.21 13.68 -9.37
N HIS A 367 14.54 13.87 -9.31
CA HIS A 367 15.20 15.10 -9.74
C HIS A 367 14.65 16.38 -9.08
N VAL A 368 14.27 16.28 -7.80
CA VAL A 368 13.77 17.38 -6.98
C VAL A 368 14.84 17.77 -5.97
N ARG A 369 14.95 19.07 -5.63
CA ARG A 369 15.94 19.56 -4.66
C ARG A 369 15.63 19.07 -3.24
N ASN A 370 14.40 19.29 -2.79
CA ASN A 370 13.97 18.91 -1.45
C ASN A 370 12.44 18.76 -1.41
N PHE A 371 11.94 17.54 -1.30
CA PHE A 371 10.54 17.32 -0.93
C PHE A 371 10.32 17.78 0.50
N THR A 372 9.30 18.61 0.71
CA THR A 372 8.92 19.12 2.03
C THR A 372 7.42 18.93 2.22
N PHE A 373 7.02 18.57 3.44
CA PHE A 373 5.62 18.33 3.75
C PHE A 373 4.77 19.58 3.43
N GLY A 374 3.76 19.43 2.58
CA GLY A 374 2.96 20.54 2.09
C GLY A 374 2.06 20.17 0.90
N PRO A 375 1.51 21.17 0.17
CA PRO A 375 0.56 20.94 -0.91
C PRO A 375 1.03 19.98 -2.00
N ASP A 376 2.32 20.02 -2.35
CA ASP A 376 2.92 19.19 -3.40
C ASP A 376 3.56 17.89 -2.86
N TYR A 377 3.51 17.66 -1.55
CA TYR A 377 4.05 16.46 -0.92
C TYR A 377 3.38 16.20 0.43
N PHE A 378 2.33 15.39 0.42
CA PHE A 378 1.68 14.91 1.64
C PHE A 378 1.53 13.37 1.69
N ILE A 379 2.09 12.66 0.71
CA ILE A 379 2.16 11.20 0.64
C ILE A 379 3.60 10.80 0.25
N PRO A 380 4.20 9.79 0.90
CA PRO A 380 5.56 9.39 0.56
C PRO A 380 5.64 8.77 -0.83
N LYS A 381 6.84 8.78 -1.43
CA LYS A 381 7.07 8.21 -2.76
C LYS A 381 7.35 6.70 -2.67
N PRO A 382 6.99 5.90 -3.70
CA PRO A 382 7.26 4.46 -3.75
C PRO A 382 8.71 4.05 -3.49
N VAL A 383 9.67 4.85 -3.92
CA VAL A 383 11.11 4.58 -3.74
C VAL A 383 11.64 4.99 -2.37
N ASP A 384 10.79 5.45 -1.45
CA ASP A 384 11.22 5.83 -0.11
C ASP A 384 11.65 4.58 0.68
N PRO A 385 12.96 4.43 0.98
CA PRO A 385 13.50 3.23 1.59
C PRO A 385 12.93 2.97 2.99
N ARG A 386 12.37 3.99 3.64
CA ARG A 386 11.87 3.90 5.02
C ARG A 386 10.53 3.18 5.11
N LEU A 387 9.79 3.06 4.00
CA LEU A 387 8.47 2.42 3.97
C LEU A 387 8.51 0.99 4.50
N ILE A 388 9.53 0.20 4.12
CA ILE A 388 9.66 -1.18 4.60
C ILE A 388 9.78 -1.25 6.11
N THR A 389 10.53 -0.35 6.73
CA THR A 389 10.69 -0.35 8.18
C THR A 389 9.45 0.20 8.87
N GLU A 390 8.96 1.36 8.46
CA GLU A 390 7.94 2.08 9.23
C GLU A 390 6.56 1.43 9.11
N VAL A 391 6.18 1.00 7.90
CA VAL A 391 4.86 0.39 7.67
C VAL A 391 4.84 -1.05 8.18
N SER A 392 5.84 -1.87 7.86
CA SER A 392 5.85 -3.28 8.28
C SER A 392 5.93 -3.42 9.80
N MET A 393 6.73 -2.58 10.48
CA MET A 393 6.79 -2.60 11.95
C MET A 393 5.47 -2.16 12.59
N ALA A 394 4.80 -1.13 12.05
CA ALA A 394 3.50 -0.69 12.56
C ALA A 394 2.44 -1.79 12.41
N VAL A 395 2.43 -2.48 11.26
CA VAL A 395 1.51 -3.58 10.99
C VAL A 395 1.81 -4.80 11.87
N ALA A 396 3.09 -5.19 12.01
CA ALA A 396 3.50 -6.27 12.90
C ALA A 396 3.09 -5.99 14.36
N LYS A 397 3.29 -4.76 14.82
CA LYS A 397 2.88 -4.35 16.17
C LYS A 397 1.36 -4.44 16.34
N ALA A 398 0.59 -3.93 15.37
CA ALA A 398 -0.87 -4.02 15.41
C ALA A 398 -1.38 -5.47 15.36
N ALA A 399 -0.72 -6.36 14.62
CA ALA A 399 -1.03 -7.79 14.60
C ALA A 399 -0.84 -8.44 15.98
N MET A 400 0.22 -8.04 16.70
CA MET A 400 0.48 -8.49 18.08
C MET A 400 -0.54 -7.92 19.06
N ASP A 401 -0.79 -6.60 19.01
CA ASP A 401 -1.68 -5.89 19.94
C ASP A 401 -3.14 -6.37 19.80
N SER A 402 -3.57 -6.74 18.59
CA SER A 402 -4.91 -7.29 18.32
C SER A 402 -5.03 -8.80 18.51
N GLY A 403 -3.93 -9.50 18.81
CA GLY A 403 -3.92 -10.93 19.11
C GLY A 403 -3.99 -11.87 17.89
N VAL A 404 -3.82 -11.35 16.67
CA VAL A 404 -3.80 -12.18 15.45
C VAL A 404 -2.41 -12.71 15.11
N ALA A 405 -1.34 -12.18 15.72
CA ALA A 405 0.03 -12.67 15.57
C ALA A 405 0.25 -14.03 16.25
N ARG A 406 0.84 -14.99 15.54
CA ARG A 406 1.25 -16.30 16.09
C ARG A 406 2.72 -16.36 16.49
N THR A 407 3.55 -15.53 15.87
CA THR A 407 4.99 -15.43 16.15
C THR A 407 5.30 -14.00 16.62
N PRO A 408 5.36 -13.75 17.94
CA PRO A 408 5.60 -12.40 18.46
C PRO A 408 7.05 -11.95 18.24
N ILE A 409 7.22 -10.68 17.87
CA ILE A 409 8.55 -10.06 17.75
C ILE A 409 9.03 -9.62 19.13
N LYS A 410 10.16 -10.18 19.57
CA LYS A 410 10.74 -9.92 20.90
C LYS A 410 11.80 -8.83 20.89
N ASP A 411 12.56 -8.73 19.80
CA ASP A 411 13.62 -7.73 19.62
C ASP A 411 13.29 -6.84 18.42
N TRP A 412 12.70 -5.67 18.71
CA TRP A 412 12.31 -4.70 17.68
C TRP A 412 13.50 -4.02 17.01
N LYS A 413 14.67 -3.97 17.67
CA LYS A 413 15.89 -3.40 17.07
C LYS A 413 16.45 -4.37 16.03
N ALA A 414 16.55 -5.64 16.39
CA ALA A 414 16.96 -6.70 15.46
C ALA A 414 15.98 -6.82 14.28
N TYR A 415 14.66 -6.72 14.54
CA TYR A 415 13.67 -6.75 13.47
C TYR A 415 13.80 -5.57 12.50
N ARG A 416 13.95 -4.34 13.01
CA ARG A 416 14.21 -3.15 12.18
C ARG A 416 15.45 -3.34 11.31
N GLN A 417 16.52 -3.88 11.87
CA GLN A 417 17.76 -4.15 11.15
C GLN A 417 17.54 -5.16 10.02
N HIS A 418 16.85 -6.26 10.31
CA HIS A 418 16.51 -7.27 9.33
C HIS A 418 15.74 -6.69 8.13
N LEU A 419 14.76 -5.82 8.38
CA LEU A 419 14.01 -5.15 7.31
C LEU A 419 14.89 -4.24 6.44
N ARG A 420 15.89 -3.55 7.02
CA ARG A 420 16.85 -2.73 6.24
C ARG A 420 17.75 -3.61 5.36
N GLU A 421 18.21 -4.75 5.89
CA GLU A 421 19.06 -5.70 5.17
C GLU A 421 18.34 -6.35 3.97
N LEU A 422 17.05 -6.67 4.11
CA LEU A 422 16.22 -7.26 3.05
C LEU A 422 16.24 -6.45 1.75
N MET A 423 16.34 -5.12 1.86
CA MET A 423 16.33 -4.19 0.73
C MET A 423 17.72 -3.82 0.23
N GLY A 424 18.77 -4.46 0.75
CA GLY A 424 20.16 -4.13 0.42
C GLY A 424 20.57 -2.72 0.84
N GLN A 425 19.83 -2.08 1.76
CA GLN A 425 20.10 -0.71 2.22
C GLN A 425 21.34 -0.65 3.13
N GLU A 426 21.62 -1.73 3.86
CA GLU A 426 22.84 -1.90 4.66
C GLU A 426 23.49 -3.23 4.31
N SER A 427 24.75 -3.18 3.84
CA SER A 427 25.56 -4.39 3.70
C SER A 427 26.15 -4.79 5.06
N LYS A 428 26.47 -6.08 5.27
CA LYS A 428 27.23 -6.53 6.47
C LYS A 428 28.51 -5.71 6.69
N PHE A 429 29.12 -5.20 5.62
CA PHE A 429 30.29 -4.33 5.70
C PHE A 429 29.93 -2.96 6.29
N THR A 430 28.87 -2.31 5.79
CA THR A 430 28.36 -1.04 6.31
C THR A 430 27.92 -1.18 7.78
N GLN A 431 27.28 -2.30 8.11
CA GLN A 431 26.87 -2.62 9.48
C GLN A 431 28.07 -2.76 10.42
N ASN A 432 29.13 -3.48 10.01
CA ASN A 432 30.36 -3.58 10.79
C ASN A 432 30.99 -2.20 11.06
N LEU A 433 30.90 -1.27 10.11
CA LEU A 433 31.37 0.11 10.30
C LEU A 433 30.52 0.85 11.35
N TYR A 434 29.18 0.74 11.28
CA TYR A 434 28.29 1.36 12.26
C TYR A 434 28.44 0.77 13.66
N ASP A 435 28.55 -0.55 13.79
CA ASP A 435 28.71 -1.21 15.10
C ASP A 435 30.08 -0.90 15.70
N THR A 436 31.13 -0.81 14.89
CA THR A 436 32.44 -0.33 15.33
C THR A 436 32.34 1.10 15.87
N ALA A 437 31.67 2.00 15.15
CA ALA A 437 31.46 3.38 15.60
C ALA A 437 30.66 3.45 16.91
N ARG A 438 29.57 2.68 17.04
CA ARG A 438 28.72 2.61 18.24
C ARG A 438 29.45 2.01 19.46
N SER A 439 30.39 1.10 19.25
CA SER A 439 31.15 0.47 20.35
C SER A 439 32.06 1.47 21.08
N ASN A 440 32.48 2.55 20.39
CA ASN A 440 33.34 3.58 20.94
C ASN A 440 33.02 4.95 20.32
N PRO A 441 31.84 5.53 20.62
CA PRO A 441 31.37 6.75 19.98
C PRO A 441 32.33 7.90 20.24
N LYS A 442 32.81 8.55 19.18
CA LYS A 442 33.73 9.69 19.28
C LYS A 442 32.98 11.02 19.22
N ARG A 443 33.63 12.08 19.67
CA ARG A 443 33.17 13.45 19.41
C ARG A 443 33.49 13.78 17.96
N VAL A 444 32.47 14.04 17.15
CA VAL A 444 32.62 14.29 15.71
C VAL A 444 32.13 15.69 15.40
N VAL A 445 32.97 16.48 14.75
CA VAL A 445 32.66 17.86 14.39
C VAL A 445 31.92 17.89 13.05
N PHE A 446 30.74 18.49 13.04
CA PHE A 446 29.93 18.77 11.87
C PHE A 446 30.14 20.26 11.54
N ALA A 447 31.00 20.53 10.57
CA ALA A 447 31.56 21.87 10.30
C ALA A 447 30.58 22.87 9.69
N GLU A 448 29.42 22.41 9.20
CA GLU A 448 28.35 23.23 8.63
C GLU A 448 27.08 23.11 9.45
N GLY A 449 27.17 23.35 10.75
CA GLY A 449 26.09 23.20 11.72
C GLY A 449 24.88 24.11 11.50
N THR A 450 24.91 25.02 10.53
CA THR A 450 23.76 25.81 10.06
C THR A 450 23.10 25.23 8.81
N HIS A 451 23.75 24.27 8.11
CA HIS A 451 23.18 23.64 6.92
C HIS A 451 22.20 22.53 7.33
N PRO A 452 20.93 22.55 6.86
CA PRO A 452 19.89 21.60 7.27
C PRO A 452 20.31 20.13 7.14
N THR A 453 20.96 19.74 6.03
CA THR A 453 21.44 18.37 5.81
C THR A 453 22.50 17.94 6.83
N MET A 454 23.39 18.86 7.22
CA MET A 454 24.47 18.58 8.17
C MET A 454 23.92 18.45 9.60
N LEU A 455 22.94 19.30 9.94
CA LEU A 455 22.16 19.19 11.17
C LEU A 455 21.40 17.86 11.24
N GLU A 456 20.74 17.46 10.16
CA GLU A 456 20.02 16.20 10.10
C GLU A 456 20.96 14.99 10.26
N ALA A 457 22.11 15.02 9.59
CA ALA A 457 23.13 13.99 9.74
C ALA A 457 23.64 13.91 11.20
N ALA A 458 23.84 15.05 11.85
CA ALA A 458 24.25 15.10 13.25
C ALA A 458 23.18 14.54 14.19
N VAL A 459 21.91 14.88 13.98
CA VAL A 459 20.77 14.36 14.76
C VAL A 459 20.68 12.84 14.59
N ARG A 460 20.66 12.34 13.35
CA ARG A 460 20.59 10.90 13.09
C ARG A 460 21.78 10.16 13.69
N ALA A 461 23.00 10.67 13.52
CA ALA A 461 24.20 10.04 14.08
C ALA A 461 24.17 9.96 15.62
N LYS A 462 23.58 10.97 16.28
CA LYS A 462 23.37 10.96 17.73
C LYS A 462 22.28 9.97 18.15
N GLU A 463 21.12 9.98 17.49
CA GLU A 463 20.00 9.07 17.77
C GLU A 463 20.40 7.60 17.56
N GLU A 464 21.21 7.33 16.54
CA GLU A 464 21.73 5.99 16.25
C GLU A 464 22.93 5.61 17.13
N GLY A 465 23.40 6.49 18.03
CA GLY A 465 24.50 6.23 18.96
C GLY A 465 25.87 6.10 18.31
N ILE A 466 26.05 6.61 17.09
CA ILE A 466 27.28 6.49 16.28
C ILE A 466 28.36 7.44 16.82
N CYS A 467 27.99 8.66 17.22
CA CYS A 467 28.92 9.67 17.70
C CYS A 467 28.26 10.68 18.64
N PHE A 468 29.10 11.51 19.28
CA PHE A 468 28.69 12.73 19.96
C PHE A 468 28.91 13.92 19.02
N PRO A 469 27.89 14.39 18.28
CA PRO A 469 28.06 15.46 17.33
C PRO A 469 28.41 16.78 18.04
N ILE A 470 29.36 17.52 17.49
CA ILE A 470 29.65 18.91 17.79
C ILE A 470 29.30 19.71 16.55
N LEU A 471 28.30 20.58 16.65
CA LEU A 471 27.93 21.47 15.56
C LEU A 471 28.84 22.70 15.62
N LEU A 472 29.52 23.00 14.51
CA LEU A 472 30.20 24.28 14.32
C LEU A 472 29.45 25.04 13.22
N GLY A 473 29.08 26.28 13.49
CA GLY A 473 28.42 27.15 12.52
C GLY A 473 28.53 28.59 13.00
N ASN A 474 28.49 29.54 12.08
CA ASN A 474 28.47 30.95 12.42
C ASN A 474 27.03 31.36 12.73
N ASP A 475 26.82 32.22 13.73
CA ASP A 475 25.51 32.78 14.10
C ASP A 475 24.91 33.71 13.03
N VAL A 476 25.60 33.89 11.90
CA VAL A 476 25.26 34.85 10.86
C VAL A 476 25.16 34.12 9.52
N GLN A 477 23.93 34.08 8.97
CA GLN A 477 23.67 33.91 7.55
C GLN A 477 23.29 35.25 6.96
#